data_AF-A0AA96HN12-F1
#
_entry.id   AF-A0AA96HN12-F1
#
_cell.length_a   1.000
_cell.length_b   1.000
_cell.length_c   1.000
_cell.angle_alpha   90.00
_cell.angle_beta   90.00
_cell.angle_gamma   90.00
#
_symmetry.space_group_name_H-M   'P 1'
#
loop_
_entity.id
_entity.type
_entity.pdbx_description
1 polymer ?
#
loop_
_entity_poly.entity_id
_entity_poly.type
_entity_poly.pdbx_seq_one_letter_code
_entity_poly.pdbx_strand_id
1 'polypeptide(L)'
;MKRHLISMVCYTDRSPREAHYLYVAEECGQYCFYAGEVIGSGVAAGGGEGRFDLAGLVDMAGYRQFLNDIQCEWIDSILTDKELSEENKYLTLIERSKKSQVKKCIN
;
A
#
# COMPACT_ATOMS: atom_id res chain seq x y z
N MET A 1 -13.57 2.04 12.00
CA MET A 1 -12.32 2.04 11.21
C MET A 1 -12.68 2.00 9.74
N LYS A 2 -12.28 3.01 8.97
CA LYS A 2 -12.53 3.07 7.53
C LYS A 2 -11.23 2.75 6.81
N ARG A 3 -11.21 1.75 5.93
CA ARG A 3 -10.03 1.38 5.14
C ARG A 3 -10.25 1.77 3.68
N HIS A 4 -9.23 2.36 3.09
CA HIS A 4 -9.18 2.82 1.70
C HIS A 4 -8.11 2.02 0.96
N LEU A 5 -8.54 1.19 0.00
CA LEU A 5 -7.58 0.48 -0.85
C LEU A 5 -6.86 1.47 -1.74
N ILE A 6 -5.53 1.47 -1.68
CA ILE A 6 -4.68 2.29 -2.54
C ILE A 6 -4.25 1.48 -3.75
N SER A 7 -3.74 0.27 -3.53
CA SER A 7 -3.40 -0.68 -4.59
C SER A 7 -3.39 -2.11 -4.08
N MET A 8 -3.69 -3.04 -4.97
CA MET A 8 -3.53 -4.48 -4.79
C MET A 8 -3.16 -5.10 -6.12
N VAL A 9 -2.08 -5.88 -6.13
CA VAL A 9 -1.62 -6.63 -7.29
C VAL A 9 -1.58 -8.10 -6.93
N CYS A 10 -2.30 -8.92 -7.69
CA CYS A 10 -2.31 -10.37 -7.56
C CYS A 10 -1.39 -10.99 -8.62
N TYR A 11 -0.31 -11.63 -8.20
CA TYR A 11 0.59 -12.41 -9.03
C TYR A 11 0.09 -13.86 -9.10
N THR A 12 -0.64 -14.18 -10.16
CA THR A 12 -1.25 -15.51 -10.35
C THR A 12 -0.33 -16.53 -11.00
N ASP A 13 0.80 -16.05 -11.52
CA ASP A 13 1.92 -16.79 -12.12
C ASP A 13 2.88 -17.38 -11.09
N ARG A 14 2.97 -16.75 -9.92
CA ARG A 14 3.75 -17.24 -8.79
C ARG A 14 3.08 -18.47 -8.16
N SER A 15 3.89 -19.37 -7.62
CA SER A 15 3.46 -20.61 -6.95
C SER A 15 4.17 -20.72 -5.60
N PRO A 16 3.49 -20.40 -4.47
CA PRO A 16 2.06 -20.10 -4.36
C PRO A 16 1.68 -18.76 -5.01
N ARG A 17 0.40 -18.56 -5.37
CA ARG A 17 -0.08 -17.26 -5.87
C ARG A 17 0.14 -16.18 -4.82
N GLU A 18 0.50 -14.98 -5.23
CA GLU A 18 0.82 -13.91 -4.28
C GLU A 18 -0.08 -12.70 -4.50
N ALA A 19 -0.37 -11.93 -3.46
CA ALA A 19 -1.07 -10.65 -3.57
C ALA A 19 -0.43 -9.61 -2.66
N HIS A 20 0.03 -8.50 -3.24
CA HIS A 20 0.67 -7.39 -2.54
C HIS A 20 -0.31 -6.24 -2.48
N TYR A 21 -0.47 -5.60 -1.34
CA TYR A 21 -1.45 -4.53 -1.18
C TYR A 21 -1.00 -3.40 -0.26
N LEU A 22 -1.65 -2.25 -0.43
CA LEU A 22 -1.56 -1.10 0.43
C LEU A 22 -2.95 -0.53 0.71
N TYR A 23 -3.26 -0.33 1.98
CA TYR A 23 -4.41 0.42 2.46
C TYR A 23 -3.97 1.68 3.21
N VAL A 24 -4.82 2.70 3.17
CA VAL A 24 -4.84 3.77 4.17
C VAL A 24 -6.04 3.55 5.08
N ALA A 25 -5.84 3.56 6.39
CA ALA A 25 -6.90 3.45 7.38
C ALA A 25 -7.07 4.75 8.16
N GLU A 26 -8.33 5.08 8.45
CA GLU A 26 -8.72 6.17 9.33
C GLU A 26 -9.16 5.58 10.69
N GLU A 27 -8.40 5.90 11.73
CA GLU A 27 -8.56 5.43 13.10
C GLU A 27 -8.50 6.63 14.07
N CYS A 28 -9.60 6.92 14.76
CA CYS A 28 -9.65 7.97 15.80
C CYS A 28 -9.14 9.35 15.34
N GLY A 29 -9.40 9.73 14.08
CA GLY A 29 -8.95 11.01 13.50
C GLY A 29 -7.48 10.99 13.04
N GLN A 30 -6.82 9.84 13.05
CA GLN A 30 -5.47 9.64 12.53
C GLN A 30 -5.50 8.72 11.32
N TYR A 31 -4.49 8.88 10.47
CA TYR A 31 -4.27 8.02 9.31
C TYR A 31 -3.06 7.11 9.54
N CYS A 32 -3.15 5.88 9.05
CA CYS A 32 -2.02 4.97 8.99
C CYS A 32 -2.09 4.09 7.74
N PHE A 33 -0.97 3.51 7.37
CA PHE A 33 -0.85 2.55 6.30
C PHE A 33 -0.94 1.13 6.83
N TYR A 34 -1.60 0.27 6.06
CA TYR A 34 -1.54 -1.17 6.22
C TYR A 34 -1.01 -1.76 4.91
N ALA A 35 0.19 -2.32 4.95
CA ALA A 35 0.84 -2.94 3.80
C ALA A 35 1.10 -4.42 4.07
N GLY A 36 0.88 -5.28 3.09
CA GLY A 36 1.07 -6.70 3.31
C GLY A 36 1.14 -7.52 2.03
N GLU A 37 1.54 -8.77 2.23
CA GLU A 37 1.67 -9.80 1.21
C GLU A 37 0.87 -11.04 1.63
N VAL A 38 0.00 -11.53 0.73
CA VAL A 38 -0.74 -12.78 0.89
C VAL A 38 -0.10 -13.82 -0.02
N ILE A 39 0.31 -14.97 0.50
CA ILE A 39 0.94 -16.05 -0.27
C ILE A 39 0.07 -17.31 -0.18
N GLY A 40 -0.45 -17.75 -1.32
CA GLY A 40 -1.36 -18.88 -1.45
C GLY A 40 -2.76 -18.55 -0.93
N SER A 41 -3.30 -19.42 -0.09
CA SER A 41 -4.59 -19.21 0.62
C SER A 41 -4.41 -18.59 2.02
N GLY A 42 -3.19 -18.17 2.37
CA GLY A 42 -2.84 -17.64 3.69
C GLY A 42 -1.96 -16.40 3.62
N VAL A 43 -1.84 -15.72 4.76
CA VAL A 43 -0.82 -14.70 4.99
C VAL A 43 0.53 -15.42 5.06
N ALA A 44 1.57 -14.94 4.37
CA ALA A 44 2.86 -15.63 4.31
C ALA A 44 3.36 -15.97 5.73
N ALA A 45 3.92 -17.16 5.93
CA ALA A 45 4.54 -17.51 7.21
C ALA A 45 5.75 -16.59 7.46
N GLY A 46 5.51 -15.47 8.17
CA GLY A 46 6.47 -14.38 8.39
C GLY A 46 6.12 -13.06 7.68
N GLY A 47 5.24 -13.05 6.69
CA GLY A 47 4.79 -11.83 6.00
C GLY A 47 3.41 -11.42 6.49
N GLY A 48 3.35 -10.70 7.62
CA GLY A 48 2.10 -10.14 8.15
C GLY A 48 1.67 -8.85 7.45
N GLU A 49 0.45 -8.40 7.74
CA GLU A 49 0.05 -7.01 7.47
C GLU A 49 0.85 -6.11 8.43
N GLY A 50 1.76 -5.30 7.90
CA GLY A 50 2.49 -4.28 8.64
C GLY A 50 1.67 -2.99 8.74
N ARG A 51 1.69 -2.38 9.93
CA ARG A 51 1.12 -1.04 10.18
C ARG A 51 2.24 -0.01 10.19
N PHE A 52 2.07 1.05 9.42
CA PHE A 52 3.07 2.13 9.28
C PHE A 52 2.42 3.49 9.41
N ASP A 53 3.13 4.46 9.98
CA ASP A 53 2.87 5.88 9.71
C ASP A 53 3.59 6.29 8.42
N LEU A 54 3.61 7.60 8.13
CA LEU A 54 4.17 8.10 6.89
C LEU A 54 5.68 7.88 6.80
N ALA A 55 6.41 8.24 7.86
CA ALA A 55 7.85 8.02 7.93
C ALA A 55 8.19 6.52 7.88
N GLY A 56 7.49 5.71 8.68
CA GLY A 56 7.69 4.27 8.76
C GLY A 56 7.44 3.55 7.43
N LEU A 57 6.50 4.02 6.60
CA LEU A 57 6.29 3.44 5.28
C LEU A 57 7.46 3.77 4.33
N VAL A 58 7.95 5.01 4.35
CA VAL A 58 9.09 5.46 3.52
C VAL A 58 10.39 4.81 3.96
N ASP A 59 10.57 4.62 5.27
CA ASP A 59 11.76 4.02 5.88
C ASP A 59 11.73 2.48 5.87
N MET A 60 10.63 1.87 5.40
CA MET A 60 10.50 0.42 5.32
C MET A 60 11.60 -0.18 4.42
N ALA A 61 12.23 -1.24 4.91
CA ALA A 61 13.18 -2.01 4.11
C ALA A 61 12.51 -2.51 2.82
N GLY A 62 13.10 -2.18 1.66
CA GLY A 62 12.50 -2.54 0.37
C GLY A 62 11.35 -1.65 -0.09
N TYR A 63 11.13 -0.47 0.51
CA TYR A 63 10.06 0.49 0.14
C TYR A 63 9.88 0.66 -1.38
N ARG A 64 10.97 0.90 -2.13
CA ARG A 64 10.88 1.05 -3.60
C ARG A 64 10.46 -0.24 -4.31
N GLN A 65 10.97 -1.38 -3.85
CA GLN A 65 10.56 -2.67 -4.40
C GLN A 65 9.08 -2.92 -4.13
N PHE A 66 8.61 -2.64 -2.91
CA PHE A 66 7.21 -2.74 -2.55
C PHE A 66 6.32 -1.88 -3.45
N LEU A 67 6.66 -0.60 -3.69
CA LEU A 67 5.89 0.26 -4.60
C LEU A 67 5.83 -0.30 -6.03
N ASN A 68 6.91 -0.92 -6.50
CA ASN A 68 6.94 -1.60 -7.79
C ASN A 68 6.04 -2.84 -7.80
N ASP A 69 6.07 -3.64 -6.73
CA ASP A 69 5.26 -4.84 -6.59
C ASP A 69 3.75 -4.51 -6.57
N ILE A 70 3.36 -3.39 -5.94
CA ILE A 70 1.98 -2.91 -5.99
C ILE A 70 1.69 -2.00 -7.20
N GLN A 71 2.64 -1.86 -8.13
CA GLN A 71 2.57 -1.02 -9.33
C GLN A 71 2.08 0.42 -9.07
N CYS A 72 2.58 1.05 -8.01
CA CYS A 72 2.18 2.39 -7.59
C CYS A 72 3.38 3.27 -7.21
N GLU A 73 4.35 3.40 -8.12
CA GLU A 73 5.51 4.31 -7.97
C GLU A 73 5.10 5.77 -7.73
N TRP A 74 3.93 6.18 -8.22
CA TRP A 74 3.40 7.53 -8.01
C TRP A 74 3.15 7.88 -6.52
N ILE A 75 3.07 6.88 -5.64
CA ILE A 75 2.95 7.08 -4.19
C ILE A 75 4.18 7.82 -3.65
N ASP A 76 5.38 7.49 -4.14
CA ASP A 76 6.64 8.10 -3.70
C ASP A 76 6.61 9.62 -3.89
N SER A 77 6.12 10.07 -5.05
CA SER A 77 6.00 11.51 -5.35
C SER A 77 5.10 12.27 -4.37
N ILE A 78 4.07 11.62 -3.82
CA ILE A 78 3.15 12.24 -2.85
C ILE A 78 3.77 12.20 -1.46
N LEU A 79 4.37 11.06 -1.08
CA LEU A 79 4.94 10.89 0.26
C LEU A 79 6.17 11.76 0.49
N THR A 80 6.97 12.00 -0.55
CA THR A 80 8.19 12.81 -0.49
C THR A 80 7.96 14.31 -0.73
N ASP A 81 6.74 14.71 -1.13
CA ASP A 81 6.39 16.12 -1.34
C ASP A 81 6.51 16.90 -0.02
N LYS A 82 7.34 17.96 -0.01
CA LYS A 82 7.57 18.79 1.18
C LYS A 82 6.54 19.90 1.35
N GLU A 83 5.79 20.22 0.29
CA GLU A 83 4.75 21.25 0.30
C GLU A 83 3.42 20.70 0.83
N LEU A 84 3.24 19.38 0.83
CA LEU A 84 2.07 18.71 1.40
C LEU A 84 2.26 18.42 2.89
N SER A 85 1.25 18.79 3.69
CA SER A 85 1.12 18.27 5.06
C SER A 85 0.88 16.76 5.06
N GLU A 86 1.19 16.09 6.17
CA GLU A 86 0.98 14.64 6.31
C GLU A 86 -0.46 14.23 6.02
N GLU A 87 -1.43 14.94 6.59
CA GLU A 87 -2.85 14.69 6.35
C GLU A 87 -3.20 14.82 4.85
N ASN A 88 -2.71 15.88 4.18
CA ASN A 88 -2.96 16.08 2.77
C ASN A 88 -2.33 14.98 1.90
N LYS A 89 -1.21 14.38 2.32
CA LYS A 89 -0.63 13.22 1.63
C LYS A 89 -1.59 12.03 1.68
N TYR A 90 -2.12 11.68 2.86
CA TYR A 90 -3.11 10.61 2.98
C TYR A 90 -4.36 10.86 2.14
N LEU A 91 -4.92 12.08 2.22
CA LEU A 91 -6.11 12.45 1.46
C LEU A 91 -5.87 12.40 -0.06
N THR A 92 -4.71 12.86 -0.52
CA THR A 92 -4.32 12.82 -1.93
C THR A 92 -4.18 11.39 -2.43
N LEU A 93 -3.56 10.50 -1.64
CA LEU A 93 -3.48 9.07 -1.95
C LEU A 93 -4.87 8.45 -2.10
N ILE A 94 -5.76 8.69 -1.14
CA ILE A 94 -7.14 8.18 -1.15
C ILE A 94 -7.89 8.71 -2.37
N GLU A 95 -7.79 10.00 -2.68
CA GLU A 95 -8.51 10.59 -3.80
C GLU A 95 -7.99 10.10 -5.14
N ARG A 96 -6.68 9.92 -5.28
CA ARG A 96 -6.07 9.38 -6.49
C ARG A 96 -6.39 7.89 -6.68
N SER A 97 -6.50 7.12 -5.59
CA SER A 97 -6.85 5.70 -5.70
C SER A 97 -8.28 5.49 -6.23
N LYS A 98 -9.23 6.35 -5.89
CA LYS A 98 -10.61 6.29 -6.45
C LYS A 98 -10.66 6.44 -7.97
N LYS A 99 -9.67 7.12 -8.57
CA LYS A 99 -9.57 7.38 -10.01
C LYS A 99 -8.70 6.34 -10.74
N SER A 100 -8.03 5.47 -10.00
CA SER A 100 -7.07 4.50 -10.52
C SER A 100 -7.63 3.08 -10.44
N GLN A 101 -7.14 2.17 -11.29
CA GLN A 101 -7.43 0.76 -11.14
C GLN A 101 -6.65 0.19 -9.95
N VAL A 102 -7.28 0.15 -8.78
CA VAL A 102 -6.67 -0.26 -7.50
C VAL A 102 -6.51 -1.78 -7.33
N LYS A 103 -7.03 -2.58 -8.26
CA LYS A 103 -6.88 -4.05 -8.25
C LYS A 103 -6.43 -4.55 -9.62
N LYS A 104 -5.32 -5.27 -9.66
CA LYS A 104 -4.74 -5.82 -10.89
C LYS A 104 -4.34 -7.27 -10.67
N CYS A 105 -4.41 -8.08 -11.73
CA CYS A 105 -3.86 -9.44 -11.74
C CYS A 105 -2.80 -9.54 -12.83
N ILE A 106 -1.68 -10.19 -12.51
CA ILE A 106 -0.55 -10.41 -13.40
C ILE A 106 -0.37 -11.93 -13.55
N ASN A 107 -0.15 -12.36 -14.80
CA ASN A 107 0.14 -13.75 -15.19
C ASN A 107 1.59 -13.88 -15.64
#